data_AF-A0A418E1V1-F1
#
_entry.id   AF-A0A418E1V1-F1
#
_cell.length_a   1.000
_cell.length_b   1.000
_cell.length_c   1.000
_cell.angle_alpha   90.00
_cell.angle_beta   90.00
_cell.angle_gamma   90.00
#
_symmetry.space_group_name_H-M   'P 1'
#
loop_
_entity.id
_entity.type
_entity.pdbx_description
1 polymer ?
#
loop_
_entity_poly.entity_id
_entity_poly.type
_entity_poly.pdbx_seq_one_letter_code
_entity_poly.pdbx_strand_id
1 'polypeptide(L)'
;MGHLICCGRRPHSNTTVQSTGHEAGDVSEDGVERFRRFWDDKLKDVADMLSLGRAPDDDEMSRNPFHVTLQLYAHKDVVDQLYLCYDEHPDEVEFYIPQLCTFLLHGQYDKNPALEFFLLSQCRRSLQFAHRLHWFLESFCGTTYRSEGLSATVHAHHAAEGGHLLQEIARQGGVPAKLFSMGLTESECAASKELMATRLMALQVAEAHMDSPEHLELVHEDAGGEDQSPSEWSIGSPLSDNQSFLQTDAAPAAAPVIAFRERWADKQDRLRRLSPYGTLPGWRVVPVIVKSHDDLRQEQFAAQIIAQCHHIFVDAQLPLSLRPYAVLATSATSGLIEAVPDTVSLDSLKKNDPDYKSLLDFYERYFGSPTGSRFKRARVNFIQSLSAYSILCFVFQIKDRHNGNILLDALGHIIHIDFGFLFTNSPGGNIGFESAPFKLTDEFVELMAYWALHKNMDKLLLLVEMMLVNDQAELRLPCFSRGKKATMDGLRQRLNPGLGKVACQEGRSGRS
;
A
#
# COMPACT_ATOMS: atom_id res chain seq x y z
N MET A 1 22.05 17.09 -26.10
CA MET A 1 22.83 17.79 -25.05
C MET A 1 21.95 17.89 -23.82
N GLY A 2 22.10 16.94 -22.88
CA GLY A 2 21.33 16.91 -21.64
C GLY A 2 22.09 17.64 -20.55
N HIS A 3 21.47 18.67 -19.96
CA HIS A 3 22.00 19.33 -18.78
C HIS A 3 21.54 18.56 -17.53
N LEU A 4 22.47 17.79 -16.95
CA LEU A 4 22.41 17.36 -15.54
C LEU A 4 22.55 18.62 -14.67
N ILE A 5 21.60 18.84 -13.77
CA ILE A 5 21.75 19.81 -12.68
C ILE A 5 22.22 19.04 -11.44
N CYS A 6 23.53 19.05 -11.21
CA CYS A 6 24.14 18.65 -9.95
C CYS A 6 23.99 19.78 -8.93
N CYS A 7 23.29 19.54 -7.81
CA CYS A 7 23.30 20.45 -6.65
C CYS A 7 24.26 19.93 -5.58
N GLY A 8 25.08 20.84 -5.07
CA GLY A 8 26.36 20.60 -4.42
C GLY A 8 26.35 20.00 -3.01
N ARG A 9 27.41 19.26 -2.73
CA ARG A 9 27.85 18.76 -1.42
C ARG A 9 27.97 19.87 -0.38
N ARG A 10 27.51 19.62 0.86
CA ARG A 10 28.04 20.27 2.06
C ARG A 10 28.89 19.25 2.85
N PRO A 11 29.96 19.69 3.56
CA PRO A 11 30.92 18.78 4.17
C PRO A 11 30.39 18.15 5.47
N HIS A 12 30.70 16.86 5.65
CA HIS A 12 30.47 16.10 6.88
C HIS A 12 31.27 16.68 8.05
N SER A 13 30.60 17.02 9.16
CA SER A 13 31.22 17.14 10.47
C SER A 13 31.20 15.78 11.15
N ASN A 14 32.38 15.17 11.31
CA ASN A 14 32.57 13.99 12.15
C ASN A 14 32.16 14.32 13.59
N THR A 15 31.16 13.62 14.12
CA THR A 15 30.91 13.57 15.57
C THR A 15 30.88 12.10 15.97
N THR A 16 31.97 11.67 16.58
CA THR A 16 32.11 10.37 17.23
C THR A 16 31.10 10.29 18.37
N VAL A 17 30.06 9.46 18.23
CA VAL A 17 29.12 9.17 19.32
C VAL A 17 29.68 7.98 20.10
N GLN A 18 30.05 8.23 21.35
CA GLN A 18 30.47 7.23 22.31
C GLN A 18 29.28 6.29 22.62
N SER A 19 29.55 4.98 22.62
CA SER A 19 28.62 3.95 23.04
C SER A 19 28.30 4.09 24.53
N THR A 20 27.08 4.49 24.87
CA THR A 20 26.51 4.26 26.19
C THR A 20 25.54 3.09 26.06
N GLY A 21 25.84 1.98 26.74
CA GLY A 21 24.96 0.82 26.81
C GLY A 21 23.60 1.25 27.37
N HIS A 22 22.54 0.99 26.61
CA HIS A 22 21.17 1.05 27.10
C HIS A 22 20.83 -0.32 27.71
N GLU A 23 20.60 -0.32 29.02
CA GLU A 23 19.90 -1.37 29.72
C GLU A 23 18.52 -1.56 29.07
N ALA A 24 18.16 -2.81 28.78
CA ALA A 24 16.82 -3.16 28.35
C ALA A 24 15.83 -2.73 29.45
N GLY A 25 14.97 -1.76 29.15
CA GLY A 25 13.95 -1.29 30.07
C GLY A 25 12.98 -2.42 30.38
N ASP A 26 12.84 -2.74 31.66
CA ASP A 26 11.88 -3.66 32.24
C ASP A 26 10.44 -3.19 31.86
N VAL A 27 9.77 -3.92 30.97
CA VAL A 27 8.38 -3.67 30.58
C VAL A 27 7.49 -4.40 31.56
N SER A 28 6.77 -3.66 32.41
CA SER A 28 5.92 -4.25 33.45
C SER A 28 4.71 -4.97 32.86
N GLU A 29 4.29 -6.09 33.46
CA GLU A 29 3.06 -6.85 33.12
C GLU A 29 1.80 -5.94 33.03
N ASP A 30 1.77 -4.81 33.75
CA ASP A 30 0.71 -3.80 33.68
C ASP A 30 0.58 -3.14 32.29
N GLY A 31 1.68 -3.01 31.55
CA GLY A 31 1.71 -2.45 30.20
C GLY A 31 1.00 -3.35 29.18
N VAL A 32 1.27 -4.66 29.23
CA VAL A 32 0.68 -5.67 28.34
C VAL A 32 -0.82 -5.77 28.54
N GLU A 33 -1.27 -5.90 29.79
CA GLU A 33 -2.70 -6.03 30.08
C GLU A 33 -3.46 -4.74 29.74
N ARG A 34 -2.83 -3.56 29.87
CA ARG A 34 -3.41 -2.29 29.41
C ARG A 34 -3.55 -2.23 27.89
N PHE A 35 -2.53 -2.69 27.15
CA PHE A 35 -2.60 -2.80 25.69
C PHE A 35 -3.72 -3.74 25.25
N ARG A 36 -3.78 -4.94 25.85
CA ARG A 36 -4.82 -5.94 25.57
C ARG A 36 -6.23 -5.39 25.81
N ARG A 37 -6.49 -4.80 26.99
CA ARG A 37 -7.80 -4.21 27.32
C ARG A 37 -8.20 -3.10 26.37
N PHE A 38 -7.24 -2.26 25.97
CA PHE A 38 -7.49 -1.18 25.03
C PHE A 38 -8.05 -1.70 23.69
N TRP A 39 -7.45 -2.76 23.14
CA TRP A 39 -7.91 -3.36 21.88
C TRP A 39 -9.15 -4.23 22.05
N ASP A 40 -9.32 -4.92 23.18
CA ASP A 40 -10.55 -5.66 23.52
C ASP A 40 -11.78 -4.76 23.50
N ASP A 41 -11.68 -3.54 24.03
CA ASP A 41 -12.80 -2.59 24.01
C ASP A 41 -13.09 -2.09 22.58
N LYS A 42 -12.06 -1.84 21.77
CA LYS A 42 -12.22 -1.49 20.34
C LYS A 42 -12.85 -2.60 19.53
N LEU A 43 -12.51 -3.85 19.82
CA LEU A 43 -13.06 -5.00 19.13
C LEU A 43 -14.58 -5.13 19.35
N LYS A 44 -15.07 -4.83 20.57
CA LYS A 44 -16.51 -4.81 20.86
C LYS A 44 -17.24 -3.76 20.01
N ASP A 45 -16.71 -2.53 19.99
CA ASP A 45 -17.27 -1.43 19.20
C ASP A 45 -17.37 -1.81 17.70
N VAL A 46 -16.39 -2.54 17.17
CA VAL A 46 -16.33 -2.95 15.77
C VAL A 46 -17.24 -4.13 15.45
N ALA A 47 -17.37 -5.12 16.34
CA ALA A 47 -18.27 -6.26 16.14
C ALA A 47 -19.73 -5.79 15.99
N ASP A 48 -20.14 -4.81 16.78
CA ASP A 48 -21.46 -4.18 16.68
C ASP A 48 -21.65 -3.41 15.36
N MET A 49 -20.57 -2.85 14.80
CA MET A 49 -20.60 -2.13 13.52
C MET A 49 -20.63 -3.07 12.30
N LEU A 50 -19.75 -4.08 12.26
CA LEU A 50 -19.66 -5.03 11.15
C LEU A 50 -20.93 -5.86 11.00
N SER A 51 -21.64 -6.11 12.10
CA SER A 51 -22.91 -6.83 12.08
C SER A 51 -24.08 -6.01 11.52
N LEU A 52 -23.89 -4.72 11.18
CA LEU A 52 -24.92 -3.83 10.62
C LEU A 52 -26.23 -3.82 11.44
N GLY A 53 -26.15 -4.03 12.76
CA GLY A 53 -27.30 -4.14 13.65
C GLY A 53 -28.09 -5.46 13.53
N ARG A 54 -27.56 -6.47 12.82
CA ARG A 54 -28.02 -7.86 12.86
C ARG A 54 -27.27 -8.62 13.95
N ALA A 55 -27.74 -9.81 14.34
CA ALA A 55 -26.89 -10.70 15.12
C ALA A 55 -25.64 -11.01 14.27
N PRO A 56 -24.42 -10.80 14.78
CA PRO A 56 -23.21 -11.14 14.05
C PRO A 56 -23.27 -12.61 13.64
N ASP A 57 -23.05 -12.88 12.36
CA ASP A 57 -22.79 -14.23 11.89
C ASP A 57 -21.34 -14.57 12.26
N ASP A 58 -21.18 -15.44 13.26
CA ASP A 58 -19.87 -15.83 13.79
C ASP A 58 -18.98 -16.44 12.69
N ASP A 59 -19.57 -17.08 11.68
CA ASP A 59 -18.82 -17.65 10.54
C ASP A 59 -18.35 -16.57 9.56
N GLU A 60 -19.15 -15.55 9.28
CA GLU A 60 -18.76 -14.43 8.39
C GLU A 60 -17.66 -13.58 9.04
N MET A 61 -17.79 -13.32 10.34
CA MET A 61 -16.88 -12.44 11.06
C MET A 61 -15.53 -13.11 11.37
N SER A 62 -15.52 -14.43 11.55
CA SER A 62 -14.29 -15.22 11.71
C SER A 62 -13.48 -15.37 10.41
N ARG A 63 -14.08 -15.03 9.26
CA ARG A 63 -13.43 -15.06 7.94
C ARG A 63 -13.10 -13.68 7.39
N ASN A 64 -13.42 -12.61 8.11
CA ASN A 64 -13.11 -11.25 7.71
C ASN A 64 -11.66 -10.85 8.11
N PRO A 65 -10.75 -10.58 7.15
CA PRO A 65 -9.33 -10.31 7.46
C PRO A 65 -9.11 -9.10 8.37
N PHE A 66 -9.94 -8.05 8.24
CA PHE A 66 -9.87 -6.88 9.12
C PHE A 66 -10.25 -7.23 10.56
N HIS A 67 -11.35 -7.98 10.74
CA HIS A 67 -11.80 -8.41 12.07
C HIS A 67 -10.76 -9.31 12.75
N VAL A 68 -10.26 -10.32 12.03
CA VAL A 68 -9.24 -11.25 12.54
C VAL A 68 -7.95 -10.52 12.90
N THR A 69 -7.52 -9.55 12.09
CA THR A 69 -6.37 -8.69 12.42
C THR A 69 -6.62 -7.89 13.71
N LEU A 70 -7.82 -7.34 13.90
CA LEU A 70 -8.15 -6.60 15.13
C LEU A 70 -8.19 -7.51 16.36
N GLN A 71 -8.70 -8.74 16.22
CA GLN A 71 -8.67 -9.74 17.28
C GLN A 71 -7.25 -10.12 17.69
N LEU A 72 -6.31 -10.19 16.73
CA LEU A 72 -4.89 -10.38 17.01
C LEU A 72 -4.35 -9.26 17.91
N TYR A 73 -4.66 -8.00 17.61
CA TYR A 73 -4.29 -6.85 18.46
C TYR A 73 -4.91 -6.89 19.86
N ALA A 74 -6.04 -7.58 20.02
CA ALA A 74 -6.66 -7.88 21.32
C ALA A 74 -6.08 -9.14 22.02
N HIS A 75 -4.98 -9.70 21.51
CA HIS A 75 -4.29 -10.91 21.99
C HIS A 75 -5.19 -12.16 21.97
N LYS A 76 -6.18 -12.21 21.09
CA LYS A 76 -6.97 -13.43 20.89
C LYS A 76 -6.16 -14.46 20.10
N ASP A 77 -6.54 -15.72 20.27
CA ASP A 77 -5.96 -16.84 19.52
C ASP A 77 -6.65 -16.97 18.17
N VAL A 78 -6.01 -16.42 17.14
CA VAL A 78 -6.63 -16.25 15.81
C VAL A 78 -5.79 -16.75 14.64
N VAL A 79 -4.69 -17.46 14.94
CA VAL A 79 -3.75 -17.92 13.91
C VAL A 79 -4.43 -18.87 12.92
N ASP A 80 -5.30 -19.77 13.39
CA ASP A 80 -6.07 -20.67 12.51
C ASP A 80 -7.04 -19.90 11.61
N GLN A 81 -7.64 -18.82 12.12
CA GLN A 81 -8.52 -17.94 11.34
C GLN A 81 -7.72 -17.15 10.30
N LEU A 82 -6.48 -16.73 10.61
CA LEU A 82 -5.59 -16.11 9.64
C LEU A 82 -5.29 -17.05 8.47
N TYR A 83 -5.12 -18.36 8.71
CA TYR A 83 -4.97 -19.35 7.64
C TYR A 83 -6.24 -19.44 6.77
N LEU A 84 -7.42 -19.49 7.39
CA LEU A 84 -8.70 -19.51 6.66
C LEU A 84 -8.91 -18.25 5.83
N CYS A 85 -8.67 -17.07 6.42
CA CYS A 85 -8.73 -15.78 5.71
C CYS A 85 -7.76 -15.74 4.52
N TYR A 86 -6.55 -16.31 4.66
CA TYR A 86 -5.59 -16.32 3.56
C TYR A 86 -6.00 -17.28 2.43
N ASP A 87 -6.63 -18.41 2.77
CA ASP A 87 -7.13 -19.36 1.78
C ASP A 87 -8.33 -18.81 0.98
N GLU A 88 -9.18 -17.99 1.61
CA GLU A 88 -10.36 -17.39 0.96
C GLU A 88 -10.08 -16.01 0.33
N HIS A 89 -9.29 -15.17 0.99
CA HIS A 89 -9.08 -13.75 0.67
C HIS A 89 -7.59 -13.33 0.76
N PRO A 90 -6.69 -13.91 -0.04
CA PRO A 90 -5.24 -13.67 0.07
C PRO A 90 -4.85 -12.19 -0.13
N ASP A 91 -5.46 -11.50 -1.11
CA ASP A 91 -5.20 -10.08 -1.39
C ASP A 91 -5.55 -9.17 -0.20
N GLU A 92 -6.63 -9.48 0.53
CA GLU A 92 -7.04 -8.72 1.70
C GLU A 92 -6.11 -8.96 2.89
N VAL A 93 -5.64 -10.19 3.09
CA VAL A 93 -4.62 -10.47 4.12
C VAL A 93 -3.30 -9.79 3.76
N GLU A 94 -2.89 -9.80 2.49
CA GLU A 94 -1.71 -9.10 2.00
C GLU A 94 -1.79 -7.57 2.19
N PHE A 95 -3.00 -7.01 2.09
CA PHE A 95 -3.25 -5.60 2.40
C PHE A 95 -2.90 -5.26 3.86
N TYR A 96 -3.07 -6.19 4.80
CA TYR A 96 -2.80 -6.00 6.24
C TYR A 96 -1.39 -6.42 6.69
N ILE A 97 -0.48 -6.79 5.79
CA ILE A 97 0.93 -7.09 6.12
C ILE A 97 1.58 -6.00 7.00
N PRO A 98 1.42 -4.69 6.72
CA PRO A 98 1.99 -3.66 7.60
C PRO A 98 1.52 -3.77 9.06
N GLN A 99 0.25 -4.09 9.28
CA GLN A 99 -0.33 -4.25 10.61
C GLN A 99 0.14 -5.55 11.26
N LEU A 100 0.17 -6.67 10.51
CA LEU A 100 0.72 -7.94 11.01
C LEU A 100 2.19 -7.80 11.45
N CYS A 101 3.02 -7.11 10.66
CA CYS A 101 4.40 -6.79 11.01
C CYS A 101 4.48 -5.89 12.25
N THR A 102 3.67 -4.84 12.32
CA THR A 102 3.69 -3.92 13.46
C THR A 102 3.31 -4.65 14.76
N PHE A 103 2.33 -5.55 14.69
CA PHE A 103 1.98 -6.42 15.82
C PHE A 103 3.09 -7.42 16.15
N LEU A 104 3.73 -8.04 15.15
CA LEU A 104 4.87 -8.94 15.38
C LEU A 104 6.02 -8.24 16.13
N LEU A 105 6.30 -6.99 15.77
CA LEU A 105 7.38 -6.20 16.34
C LEU A 105 7.07 -5.67 17.76
N HIS A 106 5.80 -5.46 18.11
CA HIS A 106 5.43 -4.67 19.30
C HIS A 106 4.28 -5.23 20.15
N GLY A 107 3.53 -6.20 19.65
CA GLY A 107 2.30 -6.70 20.26
C GLY A 107 2.50 -7.43 21.58
N GLN A 108 3.71 -7.95 21.87
CA GLN A 108 3.99 -8.74 23.09
C GLN A 108 2.96 -9.87 23.28
N TYR A 109 2.82 -10.68 22.24
CA TYR A 109 1.83 -11.75 22.14
C TYR A 109 2.39 -13.07 22.69
N ASP A 110 1.70 -13.72 23.62
CA ASP A 110 2.17 -14.98 24.22
C ASP A 110 2.36 -16.12 23.19
N LYS A 111 1.64 -16.05 22.06
CA LYS A 111 1.78 -17.00 20.94
C LYS A 111 2.56 -16.40 19.77
N ASN A 112 3.51 -15.51 20.03
CA ASN A 112 4.38 -14.90 19.01
C ASN A 112 4.95 -15.92 18.00
N PRO A 113 5.49 -17.10 18.43
CA PRO A 113 5.98 -18.09 17.48
C PRO A 113 4.92 -18.62 16.51
N ALA A 114 3.65 -18.72 16.92
CA ALA A 114 2.58 -19.19 16.03
C ALA A 114 2.29 -18.18 14.91
N LEU A 115 2.32 -16.88 15.22
CA LEU A 115 2.21 -15.83 14.21
C LEU A 115 3.42 -15.84 13.26
N GLU A 116 4.64 -15.98 13.78
CA GLU A 116 5.84 -16.13 12.95
C GLU A 116 5.70 -17.30 11.96
N PHE A 117 5.27 -18.47 12.45
CA PHE A 117 5.08 -19.64 11.58
C PHE A 117 3.99 -19.44 10.54
N PHE A 118 2.90 -18.74 10.86
CA PHE A 118 1.89 -18.35 9.87
C PHE A 118 2.50 -17.48 8.76
N LEU A 119 3.25 -16.44 9.13
CA LEU A 119 3.90 -15.55 8.16
C LEU A 119 4.88 -16.31 7.26
N LEU A 120 5.73 -17.16 7.85
CA LEU A 120 6.69 -17.99 7.11
C LEU A 120 5.99 -19.00 6.19
N SER A 121 4.89 -19.59 6.64
CA SER A 121 4.07 -20.49 5.82
C SER A 121 3.51 -19.76 4.59
N GLN A 122 3.00 -18.53 4.75
CA GLN A 122 2.50 -17.77 3.61
C GLN A 122 3.63 -17.33 2.67
N CYS A 123 4.82 -17.00 3.18
CA CYS A 123 6.01 -16.74 2.34
C CYS A 123 6.36 -17.93 1.43
N ARG A 124 6.15 -19.16 1.91
CA ARG A 124 6.38 -20.38 1.10
C ARG A 124 5.33 -20.59 0.02
N ARG A 125 4.15 -19.97 0.15
CA ARG A 125 3.02 -20.10 -0.79
C ARG A 125 2.98 -18.97 -1.82
N SER A 126 3.37 -17.76 -1.44
CA SER A 126 3.30 -16.56 -2.29
C SER A 126 4.61 -15.79 -2.26
N LEU A 127 5.22 -15.63 -3.44
CA LEU A 127 6.38 -14.76 -3.61
C LEU A 127 6.02 -13.30 -3.33
N GLN A 128 4.79 -12.90 -3.67
CA GLN A 128 4.31 -11.53 -3.43
C GLN A 128 4.23 -11.25 -1.92
N PHE A 129 3.64 -12.17 -1.16
CA PHE A 129 3.60 -12.10 0.30
C PHE A 129 5.00 -12.04 0.90
N ALA A 130 5.88 -12.96 0.49
CA ALA A 130 7.26 -13.02 0.97
C ALA A 130 8.02 -11.70 0.72
N HIS A 131 7.89 -11.15 -0.49
CA HIS A 131 8.56 -9.92 -0.89
C HIS A 131 8.05 -8.71 -0.10
N ARG A 132 6.73 -8.57 0.06
CA ARG A 132 6.14 -7.48 0.87
C ARG A 132 6.55 -7.57 2.34
N LEU A 133 6.48 -8.77 2.91
CA LEU A 133 6.87 -9.01 4.30
C LEU A 133 8.35 -8.69 4.53
N HIS A 134 9.22 -9.20 3.66
CA HIS A 134 10.66 -8.98 3.72
C HIS A 134 11.00 -7.48 3.71
N TRP A 135 10.55 -6.74 2.70
CA TRP A 135 10.91 -5.33 2.57
C TRP A 135 10.27 -4.45 3.63
N PHE A 136 9.06 -4.79 4.09
CA PHE A 136 8.46 -4.07 5.20
C PHE A 136 9.34 -4.22 6.46
N LEU A 137 9.66 -5.45 6.86
CA LEU A 137 10.51 -5.70 8.03
C LEU A 137 11.92 -5.10 7.86
N GLU A 138 12.53 -5.23 6.67
CA GLU A 138 13.83 -4.64 6.38
C GLU A 138 13.82 -3.11 6.54
N SER A 139 12.79 -2.44 6.03
CA SER A 139 12.69 -0.97 6.13
C SER A 139 12.42 -0.45 7.54
N PHE A 140 11.72 -1.24 8.37
CA PHE A 140 11.42 -0.87 9.75
C PHE A 140 12.54 -1.32 10.69
N CYS A 141 12.79 -2.62 10.86
CA CYS A 141 13.73 -3.13 11.85
C CYS A 141 15.07 -3.63 11.30
N GLY A 142 15.21 -3.81 9.98
CA GLY A 142 16.38 -4.49 9.41
C GLY A 142 16.63 -5.84 10.09
N THR A 143 17.87 -6.13 10.47
CA THR A 143 18.26 -7.38 11.14
C THR A 143 18.12 -7.37 12.67
N THR A 144 17.55 -6.31 13.25
CA THR A 144 17.49 -6.15 14.72
C THR A 144 16.46 -7.04 15.41
N TYR A 145 15.43 -7.50 14.69
CA TYR A 145 14.44 -8.42 15.22
C TYR A 145 15.03 -9.81 15.44
N ARG A 146 14.84 -10.37 16.64
CA ARG A 146 15.25 -11.74 16.98
C ARG A 146 14.01 -12.60 17.12
N SER A 147 13.89 -13.61 16.25
CA SER A 147 12.78 -14.57 16.32
C SER A 147 12.98 -15.54 17.47
N GLU A 148 11.98 -15.62 18.34
CA GLU A 148 11.95 -16.58 19.46
C GLU A 148 11.62 -17.99 18.95
N GLY A 149 10.71 -18.11 17.97
CA GLY A 149 10.29 -19.39 17.40
C GLY A 149 11.41 -20.11 16.63
N LEU A 150 12.18 -19.37 15.83
CA LEU A 150 13.32 -19.91 15.10
C LEU A 150 14.49 -20.23 16.05
N SER A 151 14.68 -19.43 17.09
CA SER A 151 15.71 -19.71 18.12
C SER A 151 15.46 -21.02 18.86
N ALA A 152 14.20 -21.43 19.03
CA ALA A 152 13.82 -22.69 19.70
C ALA A 152 13.91 -23.93 18.79
N THR A 153 13.81 -23.77 17.47
CA THR A 153 13.74 -24.88 16.50
C THR A 153 15.08 -25.17 15.80
N VAL A 154 15.99 -24.19 15.74
CA VAL A 154 17.33 -24.37 15.13
C VAL A 154 18.30 -24.96 16.15
N HIS A 155 18.44 -26.29 16.18
CA HIS A 155 19.51 -26.95 16.94
C HIS A 155 20.90 -26.68 16.32
N ALA A 156 21.71 -25.89 17.03
CA ALA A 156 23.13 -26.15 17.33
C ALA A 156 24.22 -26.27 16.23
N HIS A 157 24.03 -25.86 14.97
CA HIS A 157 25.17 -25.79 14.03
C HIS A 157 25.54 -24.41 13.46
N HIS A 158 24.72 -23.37 13.66
CA HIS A 158 25.05 -21.98 13.27
C HIS A 158 24.78 -20.96 14.39
N ALA A 159 24.85 -21.38 15.65
CA ALA A 159 24.53 -20.58 16.85
C ALA A 159 25.47 -19.37 17.11
N ALA A 160 26.30 -18.96 16.16
CA ALA A 160 27.09 -17.72 16.23
C ALA A 160 26.38 -16.51 15.59
N GLU A 161 25.37 -16.73 14.73
CA GLU A 161 24.58 -15.69 14.08
C GLU A 161 23.11 -16.03 14.31
N GLY A 162 22.43 -15.30 15.22
CA GLY A 162 21.05 -15.61 15.62
C GLY A 162 20.11 -15.72 14.41
N GLY A 163 19.17 -16.66 14.43
CA GLY A 163 18.24 -16.92 13.33
C GLY A 163 17.51 -15.65 12.89
N HIS A 164 17.97 -15.07 11.77
CA HIS A 164 17.43 -13.83 11.25
C HIS A 164 16.10 -14.13 10.53
N LEU A 165 14.97 -13.66 11.07
CA LEU A 165 13.64 -13.84 10.47
C LEU A 165 13.62 -13.44 8.99
N LEU A 166 14.31 -12.36 8.62
CA LEU A 166 14.44 -11.92 7.22
C LEU A 166 15.11 -12.94 6.30
N GLN A 167 16.13 -13.65 6.80
CA GLN A 167 16.82 -14.70 6.06
C GLN A 167 15.89 -15.90 5.85
N GLU A 168 15.12 -16.26 6.89
CA GLU A 168 14.15 -17.35 6.77
C GLU A 168 12.98 -16.97 5.85
N ILE A 169 12.50 -15.72 5.89
CA ILE A 169 11.53 -15.21 4.91
C ILE A 169 12.07 -15.34 3.48
N ALA A 170 13.33 -14.93 3.26
CA ALA A 170 13.97 -15.05 1.95
C ALA A 170 14.09 -16.51 1.51
N ARG A 171 14.41 -17.42 2.43
CA ARG A 171 14.46 -18.87 2.17
C ARG A 171 13.07 -19.41 1.80
N GLN A 172 12.03 -19.08 2.57
CA GLN A 172 10.67 -19.53 2.28
C GLN A 172 10.16 -18.97 0.95
N GLY A 173 10.39 -17.68 0.69
CA GLY A 173 10.06 -17.02 -0.58
C GLY A 173 10.88 -17.52 -1.78
N GLY A 174 12.05 -18.12 -1.53
CA GLY A 174 12.86 -18.78 -2.56
C GLY A 174 12.13 -19.96 -3.21
N VAL A 175 11.22 -20.63 -2.49
CA VAL A 175 10.43 -21.75 -3.02
C VAL A 175 9.51 -21.30 -4.17
N PRO A 176 8.56 -20.37 -3.98
CA PRO A 176 7.73 -19.91 -5.08
C PRO A 176 8.56 -19.20 -6.16
N ALA A 177 9.64 -18.50 -5.82
CA ALA A 177 10.55 -17.93 -6.83
C ALA A 177 11.17 -18.99 -7.77
N LYS A 178 11.59 -20.13 -7.20
CA LYS A 178 12.11 -21.24 -8.00
C LYS A 178 11.01 -21.88 -8.85
N LEU A 179 9.81 -22.07 -8.32
CA LEU A 179 8.67 -22.58 -9.08
C LEU A 179 8.33 -21.66 -10.27
N PHE A 180 8.33 -20.34 -10.08
CA PHE A 180 8.19 -19.37 -11.18
C PHE A 180 9.29 -19.52 -12.23
N SER A 181 10.54 -19.73 -11.81
CA SER A 181 11.65 -19.97 -12.75
C SER A 181 11.51 -21.28 -13.55
N MET A 182 10.72 -22.23 -13.05
CA MET A 182 10.37 -23.48 -13.74
C MET A 182 9.14 -23.33 -14.64
N GLY A 183 8.58 -22.12 -14.78
CA GLY A 183 7.45 -21.82 -15.67
C GLY A 183 6.08 -21.97 -15.04
N LEU A 184 5.98 -22.22 -13.72
CA LEU A 184 4.69 -22.26 -13.03
C LEU A 184 4.10 -20.86 -12.89
N THR A 185 2.78 -20.77 -12.99
CA THR A 185 2.00 -19.56 -12.74
C THR A 185 1.76 -19.33 -11.24
N GLU A 186 1.23 -18.16 -10.90
CA GLU A 186 0.98 -17.78 -9.50
C GLU A 186 -0.03 -18.69 -8.81
N SER A 187 -1.12 -19.02 -9.50
CA SER A 187 -2.14 -19.94 -8.99
C SER A 187 -1.57 -21.35 -8.74
N GLU A 188 -0.69 -21.83 -9.62
CA GLU A 188 -0.02 -23.13 -9.48
C GLU A 188 0.97 -23.15 -8.32
N CYS A 189 1.70 -22.04 -8.09
CA CYS A 189 2.56 -21.87 -6.93
C CYS A 189 1.76 -21.85 -5.61
N ALA A 190 0.61 -21.19 -5.60
CA ALA A 190 -0.26 -21.00 -4.43
C ALA A 190 -1.17 -22.20 -4.09
N ALA A 191 -1.41 -23.12 -5.05
CA ALA A 191 -2.40 -24.18 -4.96
C ALA A 191 -2.21 -25.14 -3.76
N SER A 192 -3.16 -25.14 -2.82
CA SER A 192 -3.08 -25.93 -1.58
C SER A 192 -3.47 -27.41 -1.72
N LYS A 193 -4.31 -27.84 -2.69
CA LYS A 193 -4.76 -29.26 -2.79
C LYS A 193 -5.08 -29.83 -4.19
N GLU A 194 -5.53 -29.05 -5.18
CA GLU A 194 -6.07 -29.63 -6.44
C GLU A 194 -5.07 -29.76 -7.61
N LEU A 195 -3.90 -29.10 -7.55
CA LEU A 195 -2.86 -29.18 -8.60
C LEU A 195 -1.57 -29.87 -8.11
N MET A 196 -1.74 -30.94 -7.34
CA MET A 196 -0.69 -31.53 -6.50
C MET A 196 0.44 -32.22 -7.27
N ALA A 197 0.17 -32.90 -8.39
CA ALA A 197 1.19 -33.76 -9.01
C ALA A 197 2.38 -32.97 -9.58
N THR A 198 2.12 -31.92 -10.35
CA THR A 198 3.16 -31.05 -10.93
C THR A 198 3.87 -30.24 -9.85
N ARG A 199 3.10 -29.71 -8.87
CA ARG A 199 3.64 -28.92 -7.76
C ARG A 199 4.51 -29.76 -6.82
N LEU A 200 4.11 -30.98 -6.45
CA LEU A 200 4.91 -31.87 -5.59
C LEU A 200 6.25 -32.23 -6.22
N MET A 201 6.25 -32.55 -7.52
CA MET A 201 7.49 -32.85 -8.23
C MET A 201 8.41 -31.62 -8.30
N ALA A 202 7.85 -30.46 -8.66
CA ALA A 202 8.61 -29.21 -8.71
C ALA A 202 9.09 -28.74 -7.32
N LEU A 203 8.30 -28.96 -6.27
CA LEU A 203 8.66 -28.68 -4.87
C LEU A 203 9.82 -29.57 -4.41
N GLN A 204 9.76 -30.88 -4.67
CA GLN A 204 10.85 -31.80 -4.33
C GLN A 204 12.17 -31.40 -5.01
N VAL A 205 12.09 -30.99 -6.29
CA VAL A 205 13.25 -30.47 -7.02
C VAL A 205 13.72 -29.14 -6.42
N ALA A 206 12.82 -28.19 -6.17
CA ALA A 206 13.18 -26.88 -5.60
C ALA A 206 13.82 -27.02 -4.21
N GLU A 207 13.27 -27.87 -3.35
CA GLU A 207 13.79 -28.16 -2.00
C GLU A 207 15.18 -28.79 -2.06
N ALA A 208 15.40 -29.77 -2.94
CA ALA A 208 16.71 -30.43 -3.09
C ALA A 208 17.83 -29.48 -3.57
N HIS A 209 17.48 -28.39 -4.27
CA HIS A 209 18.45 -27.40 -4.76
C HIS A 209 18.72 -26.27 -3.76
N MET A 210 17.88 -26.09 -2.75
CA MET A 210 18.02 -25.03 -1.74
C MET A 210 19.10 -25.34 -0.69
N ASP A 211 19.54 -26.59 -0.58
CA ASP A 211 20.61 -27.04 0.33
C ASP A 211 22.03 -26.98 -0.28
N SER A 212 22.18 -26.51 -1.54
CA SER A 212 23.47 -26.38 -2.23
C SER A 212 23.95 -24.92 -2.24
N PRO A 213 25.20 -24.60 -1.83
CA PRO A 213 25.68 -23.21 -1.71
C PRO A 213 25.94 -22.46 -3.04
N GLU A 214 25.67 -23.06 -4.19
CA GLU A 214 26.02 -22.47 -5.48
C GLU A 214 24.86 -22.62 -6.50
N HIS A 215 24.66 -21.55 -7.27
CA HIS A 215 23.94 -21.47 -8.56
C HIS A 215 22.51 -20.88 -8.55
N LEU A 216 22.48 -19.54 -8.69
CA LEU A 216 21.56 -18.83 -9.58
C LEU A 216 22.13 -18.90 -11.02
N GLU A 217 22.11 -20.09 -11.64
CA GLU A 217 22.28 -20.21 -13.09
C GLU A 217 20.94 -20.58 -13.73
N LEU A 218 20.53 -19.76 -14.69
CA LEU A 218 19.35 -19.95 -15.53
C LEU A 218 19.59 -21.16 -16.42
N VAL A 219 18.93 -22.29 -16.11
CA VAL A 219 18.91 -23.46 -16.98
C VAL A 219 17.68 -23.36 -17.88
N HIS A 220 17.94 -23.32 -19.19
CA HIS A 220 16.97 -23.53 -20.25
C HIS A 220 16.47 -24.97 -20.26
N GLU A 221 15.15 -25.18 -20.38
CA GLU A 221 14.61 -26.32 -21.10
C GLU A 221 13.17 -26.03 -21.57
N ASP A 222 12.94 -26.30 -22.86
CA ASP A 222 11.65 -26.21 -23.54
C ASP A 222 10.66 -27.20 -22.92
N ALA A 223 9.56 -26.70 -22.36
CA ALA A 223 8.38 -27.51 -22.07
C ALA A 223 7.15 -26.80 -22.64
N GLY A 224 6.66 -27.32 -23.78
CA GLY A 224 5.37 -26.94 -24.33
C GLY A 224 4.24 -27.41 -23.40
N GLY A 225 3.47 -26.46 -22.90
CA GLY A 225 2.24 -26.67 -22.14
C GLY A 225 1.17 -25.70 -22.62
N GLU A 226 -0.03 -26.22 -22.84
CA GLU A 226 -1.17 -25.53 -23.41
C GLU A 226 -1.76 -24.45 -22.48
N ASP A 227 -1.84 -23.24 -23.03
CA ASP A 227 -2.92 -22.25 -22.96
C ASP A 227 -3.81 -22.22 -21.70
N GLN A 228 -3.33 -21.52 -20.65
CA GLN A 228 -4.17 -20.72 -19.75
C GLN A 228 -3.41 -19.42 -19.38
N SER A 229 -4.09 -18.29 -19.53
CA SER A 229 -3.56 -16.94 -19.26
C SER A 229 -3.10 -16.79 -17.79
N PRO A 230 -1.83 -16.47 -17.50
CA PRO A 230 -1.36 -16.24 -16.13
C PRO A 230 -1.76 -14.86 -15.59
N SER A 231 -2.17 -14.83 -14.32
CA SER A 231 -2.51 -13.64 -13.54
C SER A 231 -1.33 -12.67 -13.34
N GLU A 232 -1.70 -11.43 -13.02
CA GLU A 232 -0.90 -10.21 -13.15
C GLU A 232 0.22 -10.07 -12.08
N TRP A 233 1.49 -10.21 -12.48
CA TRP A 233 2.63 -9.83 -11.62
C TRP A 233 2.72 -8.32 -11.41
N SER A 234 2.20 -7.75 -10.32
CA SER A 234 2.37 -6.32 -9.98
C SER A 234 3.13 -6.13 -8.67
N ILE A 235 4.16 -5.26 -8.70
CA ILE A 235 4.78 -4.70 -7.49
C ILE A 235 3.69 -3.85 -6.85
N GLY A 236 3.01 -4.42 -5.85
CA GLY A 236 1.80 -3.87 -5.24
C GLY A 236 0.52 -4.28 -5.99
N SER A 237 -0.05 -5.44 -5.66
CA SER A 237 -1.50 -5.63 -5.73
C SER A 237 -2.10 -4.92 -4.51
N PRO A 238 -2.77 -3.79 -4.73
CA PRO A 238 -4.21 -3.90 -4.59
C PRO A 238 -4.87 -3.46 -5.89
N LEU A 239 -5.88 -4.24 -6.29
CA LEU A 239 -6.84 -3.95 -7.36
C LEU A 239 -6.34 -4.31 -8.77
N SER A 240 -6.42 -5.60 -9.07
CA SER A 240 -6.53 -6.15 -10.42
C SER A 240 -7.69 -5.55 -11.25
N ASP A 241 -8.57 -4.74 -10.64
CA ASP A 241 -9.63 -4.01 -11.34
C ASP A 241 -9.20 -2.67 -11.97
N ASN A 242 -7.92 -2.30 -11.86
CA ASN A 242 -7.42 -1.07 -12.49
C ASN A 242 -7.41 -1.12 -14.03
N GLN A 243 -7.68 -2.28 -14.66
CA GLN A 243 -7.87 -2.35 -16.11
C GLN A 243 -9.13 -1.60 -16.57
N SER A 244 -10.11 -1.38 -15.70
CA SER A 244 -11.31 -0.58 -16.02
C SER A 244 -11.00 0.91 -16.23
N PHE A 245 -9.87 1.41 -15.71
CA PHE A 245 -9.38 2.79 -15.96
C PHE A 245 -8.77 2.95 -17.36
N LEU A 246 -8.43 1.86 -18.04
CA LEU A 246 -7.76 1.84 -19.34
C LEU A 246 -8.68 1.32 -20.45
N GLN A 247 -10.00 1.59 -20.39
CA GLN A 247 -10.85 1.45 -21.56
C GLN A 247 -10.35 2.39 -22.67
N THR A 248 -9.53 1.81 -23.54
CA THR A 248 -8.91 2.43 -24.69
C THR A 248 -9.95 2.54 -25.81
N ASP A 249 -10.76 3.58 -25.75
CA ASP A 249 -11.36 4.08 -26.99
C ASP A 249 -10.22 4.64 -27.86
N ALA A 250 -10.22 4.20 -29.13
CA ALA A 250 -9.18 4.48 -30.12
C ALA A 250 -8.59 5.90 -30.01
N ALA A 251 -7.26 5.95 -29.84
CA ALA A 251 -6.49 7.18 -29.84
C ALA A 251 -6.70 7.96 -31.15
N PRO A 252 -6.69 9.31 -31.12
CA PRO A 252 -6.72 10.09 -32.34
C PRO A 252 -5.51 9.73 -33.22
N ALA A 253 -5.71 9.67 -34.54
CA ALA A 253 -4.67 9.49 -35.55
C ALA A 253 -3.65 10.66 -35.62
N ALA A 254 -3.68 11.60 -34.67
CA ALA A 254 -2.82 12.77 -34.62
C ALA A 254 -1.74 12.58 -33.54
N ALA A 255 -0.51 12.99 -33.87
CA ALA A 255 0.64 12.90 -32.96
C ALA A 255 0.29 13.48 -31.57
N PRO A 256 0.72 12.82 -30.48
CA PRO A 256 0.41 13.27 -29.14
C PRO A 256 0.91 14.71 -28.94
N VAL A 257 0.09 15.54 -28.29
CA VAL A 257 0.54 16.86 -27.82
C VAL A 257 1.83 16.65 -27.02
N ILE A 258 2.84 17.50 -27.27
CA ILE A 258 4.23 17.39 -26.78
C ILE A 258 4.31 16.96 -25.31
N ALA A 259 3.32 17.39 -24.50
CA ALA A 259 3.16 17.05 -23.09
C ALA A 259 3.20 15.55 -22.77
N PHE A 260 2.61 14.67 -23.58
CA PHE A 260 2.47 13.23 -23.26
C PHE A 260 3.49 12.31 -23.95
N ARG A 261 4.32 12.84 -24.86
CA ARG A 261 5.34 12.05 -25.60
C ARG A 261 4.75 10.74 -26.19
N GLU A 262 5.56 9.69 -26.28
CA GLU A 262 5.13 8.32 -26.63
C GLU A 262 4.23 7.74 -25.52
N ARG A 263 3.08 7.18 -25.90
CA ARG A 263 2.15 6.54 -24.96
C ARG A 263 2.74 5.26 -24.38
N TRP A 264 2.28 4.88 -23.19
CA TRP A 264 2.76 3.68 -22.53
C TRP A 264 2.50 2.40 -23.33
N ALA A 265 1.31 2.26 -23.92
CA ALA A 265 0.97 1.13 -24.78
C ALA A 265 1.94 1.01 -25.98
N ASP A 266 2.19 2.12 -26.68
CA ASP A 266 3.13 2.16 -27.81
C ASP A 266 4.56 1.81 -27.38
N LYS A 267 4.97 2.31 -26.21
CA LYS A 267 6.27 2.02 -25.62
C LYS A 267 6.40 0.55 -25.25
N GLN A 268 5.38 -0.05 -24.65
CA GLN A 268 5.35 -1.48 -24.32
C GLN A 268 5.45 -2.31 -25.59
N ASP A 269 4.65 -2.02 -26.61
CA ASP A 269 4.67 -2.71 -27.89
C ASP A 269 6.02 -2.62 -28.59
N ARG A 270 6.63 -1.42 -28.59
CA ARG A 270 7.97 -1.22 -29.15
C ARG A 270 9.03 -2.01 -28.38
N LEU A 271 9.01 -1.97 -27.05
CA LEU A 271 9.95 -2.73 -26.22
C LEU A 271 9.73 -4.25 -26.35
N ARG A 272 8.48 -4.70 -26.54
CA ARG A 272 8.14 -6.10 -26.76
C ARG A 272 8.79 -6.63 -28.02
N ARG A 273 8.66 -5.89 -29.13
CA ARG A 273 9.28 -6.24 -30.42
C ARG A 273 10.81 -6.28 -30.37
N LEU A 274 11.43 -5.52 -29.47
CA LEU A 274 12.88 -5.46 -29.31
C LEU A 274 13.42 -6.47 -28.28
N SER A 275 12.55 -7.03 -27.44
CA SER A 275 12.96 -7.92 -26.36
C SER A 275 13.15 -9.34 -26.89
N PRO A 276 14.26 -10.02 -26.56
CA PRO A 276 14.41 -11.45 -26.84
C PRO A 276 13.35 -12.30 -26.11
N TYR A 277 12.72 -11.74 -25.05
CA TYR A 277 11.68 -12.38 -24.25
C TYR A 277 10.27 -11.91 -24.63
N GLY A 278 10.12 -11.05 -25.65
CA GLY A 278 8.83 -10.41 -25.97
C GLY A 278 7.74 -11.40 -26.41
N THR A 279 8.11 -12.61 -26.83
CA THR A 279 7.18 -13.69 -27.18
C THR A 279 6.69 -14.49 -25.98
N LEU A 280 7.33 -14.35 -24.80
CA LEU A 280 6.94 -15.12 -23.62
C LEU A 280 5.53 -14.73 -23.14
N PRO A 281 4.69 -15.71 -22.78
CA PRO A 281 3.45 -15.45 -22.05
C PRO A 281 3.74 -14.65 -20.79
N GLY A 282 2.88 -13.67 -20.48
CA GLY A 282 3.05 -12.80 -19.31
C GLY A 282 4.16 -11.76 -19.40
N TRP A 283 4.88 -11.64 -20.53
CA TRP A 283 5.87 -10.57 -20.72
C TRP A 283 5.22 -9.19 -20.52
N ARG A 284 5.78 -8.41 -19.60
CA ARG A 284 5.33 -7.04 -19.29
C ARG A 284 6.51 -6.15 -18.94
N VAL A 285 6.37 -4.87 -19.29
CA VAL A 285 7.26 -3.81 -18.78
C VAL A 285 6.54 -3.13 -17.62
N VAL A 286 7.28 -2.85 -16.55
CA VAL A 286 6.77 -2.11 -15.39
C VAL A 286 7.61 -0.83 -15.23
N PRO A 287 6.99 0.36 -15.16
CA PRO A 287 7.71 1.60 -14.91
C PRO A 287 7.89 1.80 -13.40
N VAL A 288 9.14 2.00 -12.98
CA VAL A 288 9.48 2.19 -11.56
C VAL A 288 10.38 3.41 -11.41
N ILE A 289 10.13 4.19 -10.36
CA ILE A 289 10.99 5.28 -9.90
C ILE A 289 11.80 4.76 -8.72
N VAL A 290 13.11 4.82 -8.82
CA VAL A 290 14.02 4.52 -7.72
C VAL A 290 14.31 5.82 -6.97
N LYS A 291 13.97 5.87 -5.68
CA LYS A 291 14.33 6.98 -4.80
C LYS A 291 15.42 6.53 -3.82
N SER A 292 16.46 7.35 -3.70
CA SER A 292 17.57 7.13 -2.77
C SER A 292 17.71 8.37 -1.89
N HIS A 293 18.03 8.16 -0.62
CA HIS A 293 18.11 9.20 0.41
C HIS A 293 16.77 9.81 0.84
N ASP A 294 15.66 9.11 0.61
CA ASP A 294 14.30 9.48 1.04
C ASP A 294 13.67 8.36 1.87
N ASP A 295 13.00 8.71 2.97
CA ASP A 295 12.22 7.76 3.77
C ASP A 295 10.83 7.54 3.15
N LEU A 296 10.67 6.41 2.45
CA LEU A 296 9.41 6.06 1.80
C LEU A 296 8.40 5.33 2.69
N ARG A 297 8.73 5.02 3.95
CA ARG A 297 7.83 4.26 4.84
C ARG A 297 6.54 5.03 5.09
N GLN A 298 6.65 6.35 5.23
CA GLN A 298 5.48 7.21 5.38
C GLN A 298 4.66 7.30 4.08
N GLU A 299 5.33 7.35 2.92
CA GLU A 299 4.63 7.37 1.62
C GLU A 299 3.93 6.03 1.35
N GLN A 300 4.55 4.91 1.72
CA GLN A 300 3.96 3.57 1.68
C GLN A 300 2.72 3.45 2.57
N PHE A 301 2.78 3.98 3.79
CA PHE A 301 1.62 4.03 4.66
C PHE A 301 0.49 4.92 4.11
N ALA A 302 0.83 6.07 3.53
CA ALA A 302 -0.16 6.92 2.88
C ALA A 302 -0.82 6.21 1.68
N ALA A 303 -0.04 5.47 0.88
CA ALA A 303 -0.57 4.68 -0.23
C ALA A 303 -1.59 3.63 0.25
N GLN A 304 -1.33 2.95 1.38
CA GLN A 304 -2.26 2.01 1.99
C GLN A 304 -3.59 2.68 2.40
N ILE A 305 -3.53 3.85 3.05
CA ILE A 305 -4.72 4.61 3.44
C ILE A 305 -5.54 5.04 2.21
N ILE A 306 -4.86 5.50 1.15
CA ILE A 306 -5.52 5.94 -0.09
C ILE A 306 -6.19 4.76 -0.78
N ALA A 307 -5.54 3.59 -0.81
CA ALA A 307 -6.14 2.35 -1.31
C ALA A 307 -7.39 1.96 -0.50
N GLN A 308 -7.35 2.06 0.85
CA GLN A 308 -8.54 1.82 1.68
C GLN A 308 -9.68 2.78 1.36
N CYS A 309 -9.38 4.07 1.14
CA CYS A 309 -10.41 5.04 0.75
C CYS A 309 -10.97 4.74 -0.63
N HIS A 310 -10.14 4.28 -1.56
CA HIS A 310 -10.60 3.83 -2.88
C HIS A 310 -11.57 2.65 -2.75
N HIS A 311 -11.23 1.62 -1.95
CA HIS A 311 -12.15 0.49 -1.69
C HIS A 311 -13.48 0.98 -1.12
N ILE A 312 -13.45 1.87 -0.13
CA ILE A 312 -14.67 2.46 0.46
C ILE A 312 -15.53 3.17 -0.59
N PHE A 313 -14.92 3.92 -1.51
CA PHE A 313 -15.66 4.60 -2.57
C PHE A 313 -16.26 3.63 -3.59
N VAL A 314 -15.52 2.57 -3.95
CA VAL A 314 -16.01 1.50 -4.84
C VAL A 314 -17.18 0.75 -4.20
N ASP A 315 -17.03 0.32 -2.94
CA ASP A 315 -18.07 -0.41 -2.19
C ASP A 315 -19.34 0.42 -2.02
N ALA A 316 -19.18 1.73 -1.81
CA ALA A 316 -20.29 2.68 -1.72
C ALA A 316 -20.87 3.09 -3.10
N GLN A 317 -20.34 2.52 -4.20
CA GLN A 317 -20.73 2.82 -5.59
C GLN A 317 -20.67 4.32 -5.91
N LEU A 318 -19.69 5.01 -5.35
CA LEU A 318 -19.50 6.43 -5.56
C LEU A 318 -18.70 6.66 -6.83
N PRO A 319 -19.11 7.60 -7.71
CA PRO A 319 -18.39 7.92 -8.94
C PRO A 319 -17.19 8.82 -8.63
N LEU A 320 -16.32 8.40 -7.71
CA LEU A 320 -15.09 9.07 -7.30
C LEU A 320 -13.89 8.29 -7.82
N SER A 321 -12.89 8.99 -8.32
CA SER A 321 -11.72 8.38 -8.94
C SER A 321 -10.47 8.66 -8.10
N LEU A 322 -9.86 7.61 -7.57
CA LEU A 322 -8.51 7.66 -7.00
C LEU A 322 -7.62 6.72 -7.80
N ARG A 323 -6.34 7.07 -7.96
CA ARG A 323 -5.31 6.15 -8.45
C ARG A 323 -4.30 5.89 -7.34
N PRO A 324 -4.54 4.91 -6.46
CA PRO A 324 -3.50 4.40 -5.57
C PRO A 324 -2.34 3.88 -6.44
N TYR A 325 -1.11 4.14 -6.03
CA TYR A 325 0.09 3.63 -6.71
C TYR A 325 0.98 2.92 -5.69
N ALA A 326 1.71 1.90 -6.14
CA ALA A 326 2.52 1.11 -5.26
C ALA A 326 3.77 1.86 -4.79
N VAL A 327 4.08 1.69 -3.51
CA VAL A 327 5.30 2.21 -2.87
C VAL A 327 5.90 1.09 -2.04
N LEU A 328 7.18 0.85 -2.24
CA LEU A 328 7.94 -0.18 -1.54
C LEU A 328 9.17 0.48 -0.91
N ALA A 329 9.14 0.70 0.40
CA ALA A 329 10.34 1.05 1.14
C ALA A 329 11.26 -0.18 1.19
N THR A 330 12.48 -0.04 0.67
CA THR A 330 13.50 -1.10 0.69
C THR A 330 14.49 -0.93 1.84
N SER A 331 14.52 0.27 2.44
CA SER A 331 15.25 0.58 3.67
C SER A 331 14.59 1.79 4.35
N ALA A 332 15.15 2.26 5.46
CA ALA A 332 14.74 3.54 6.07
C ALA A 332 15.04 4.78 5.19
N THR A 333 15.81 4.66 4.11
CA THR A 333 16.26 5.79 3.28
C THR A 333 16.21 5.52 1.77
N SER A 334 15.57 4.44 1.34
CA SER A 334 15.46 4.10 -0.08
C SER A 334 14.21 3.29 -0.35
N GLY A 335 13.77 3.34 -1.60
CA GLY A 335 12.70 2.47 -2.07
C GLY A 335 12.30 2.73 -3.50
N LEU A 336 11.21 2.06 -3.88
CA LEU A 336 10.66 2.05 -5.22
C LEU A 336 9.25 2.64 -5.19
N ILE A 337 8.93 3.41 -6.22
CA ILE A 337 7.59 3.95 -6.45
C ILE A 337 7.14 3.54 -7.84
N GLU A 338 5.92 3.04 -7.98
CA GLU A 338 5.28 2.82 -9.28
C GLU A 338 5.19 4.15 -10.03
N ALA A 339 5.78 4.22 -11.23
CA ALA A 339 5.61 5.40 -12.07
C ALA A 339 4.25 5.33 -12.77
N VAL A 340 3.37 6.31 -12.53
CA VAL A 340 2.05 6.33 -13.19
C VAL A 340 2.23 6.69 -14.68
N PRO A 341 1.97 5.76 -15.62
CA PRO A 341 2.19 5.99 -17.04
C PRO A 341 1.22 7.03 -17.61
N ASP A 342 1.56 7.59 -18.78
CA ASP A 342 0.71 8.52 -19.52
C ASP A 342 0.25 9.76 -18.72
N THR A 343 1.09 10.19 -17.77
CA THR A 343 0.86 11.36 -16.94
C THR A 343 1.92 12.44 -17.13
N VAL A 344 1.56 13.68 -16.78
CA VAL A 344 2.47 14.82 -16.68
C VAL A 344 2.08 15.68 -15.49
N SER A 345 3.04 16.21 -14.72
CA SER A 345 2.69 17.16 -13.65
C SER A 345 2.13 18.46 -14.23
N LEU A 346 1.20 19.11 -13.53
CA LEU A 346 0.62 20.38 -13.98
C LEU A 346 1.69 21.47 -14.15
N ASP A 347 2.76 21.43 -13.36
CA ASP A 347 3.94 22.30 -13.52
C ASP A 347 4.71 21.98 -14.81
N SER A 348 4.97 20.70 -15.09
CA SER A 348 5.64 20.27 -16.33
C SER A 348 4.78 20.55 -17.56
N LEU A 349 3.46 20.41 -17.46
CA LEU A 349 2.53 20.72 -18.54
C LEU A 349 2.66 22.19 -18.95
N LYS A 350 2.65 23.11 -17.99
CA LYS A 350 2.82 24.55 -18.22
C LYS A 350 4.15 24.91 -18.86
N LYS A 351 5.22 24.17 -18.54
CA LYS A 351 6.57 24.41 -19.06
C LYS A 351 6.79 23.78 -20.43
N ASN A 352 6.20 22.61 -20.68
CA ASN A 352 6.47 21.79 -21.86
C ASN A 352 5.49 22.05 -23.01
N ASP A 353 4.29 22.59 -22.74
CA ASP A 353 3.34 23.03 -23.77
C ASP A 353 3.59 24.52 -24.10
N PRO A 354 4.21 24.84 -25.26
CA PRO A 354 4.55 26.22 -25.62
C PRO A 354 3.31 27.11 -25.81
N ASP A 355 2.15 26.51 -26.10
CA ASP A 355 0.89 27.21 -26.32
C ASP A 355 -0.01 27.22 -25.08
N TYR A 356 0.53 26.84 -23.91
CA TYR A 356 -0.26 26.79 -22.67
C TYR A 356 -0.73 28.18 -22.26
N LYS A 357 -2.06 28.40 -22.33
CA LYS A 357 -2.71 29.61 -21.81
C LYS A 357 -3.45 29.35 -20.50
N SER A 358 -4.21 28.26 -20.46
CA SER A 358 -4.97 27.82 -19.29
C SER A 358 -5.22 26.32 -19.38
N LEU A 359 -5.63 25.71 -18.26
CA LEU A 359 -5.99 24.29 -18.27
C LEU A 359 -7.21 24.03 -19.17
N LEU A 360 -8.16 24.95 -19.22
CA LEU A 360 -9.32 24.86 -20.11
C LEU A 360 -8.90 24.89 -21.57
N ASP A 361 -8.04 25.84 -21.95
CA ASP A 361 -7.49 25.94 -23.32
C ASP A 361 -6.75 24.65 -23.73
N PHE A 362 -5.96 24.09 -22.81
CA PHE A 362 -5.33 22.78 -23.02
C PHE A 362 -6.37 21.67 -23.24
N TYR A 363 -7.43 21.61 -22.42
CA TYR A 363 -8.48 20.61 -22.57
C TYR A 363 -9.21 20.74 -23.91
N GLU A 364 -9.51 21.97 -24.36
CA GLU A 364 -10.16 22.20 -25.65
C GLU A 364 -9.26 21.78 -26.82
N ARG A 365 -7.97 22.11 -26.78
CA ARG A 365 -6.99 21.69 -27.80
C ARG A 365 -6.78 20.18 -27.81
N TYR A 366 -6.67 19.56 -26.64
CA TYR A 366 -6.32 18.14 -26.53
C TYR A 366 -7.53 17.24 -26.71
N PHE A 367 -8.63 17.48 -26.00
CA PHE A 367 -9.84 16.65 -26.00
C PHE A 367 -10.89 17.06 -27.05
N GLY A 368 -10.74 18.24 -27.65
CA GLY A 368 -11.65 18.78 -28.66
C GLY A 368 -12.70 19.73 -28.07
N SER A 369 -13.70 20.06 -28.87
CA SER A 369 -14.74 21.04 -28.51
C SER A 369 -15.44 20.72 -27.17
N PRO A 370 -15.79 21.72 -26.35
CA PRO A 370 -16.53 21.53 -25.09
C PRO A 370 -17.87 20.78 -25.20
N THR A 371 -18.49 20.79 -26.38
CA THR A 371 -19.74 20.07 -26.65
C THR A 371 -19.51 18.60 -26.99
N GLY A 372 -18.29 18.22 -27.36
CA GLY A 372 -17.89 16.87 -27.75
C GLY A 372 -17.87 15.89 -26.57
N SER A 373 -18.14 14.62 -26.87
CA SER A 373 -18.17 13.55 -25.87
C SER A 373 -16.82 13.37 -25.16
N ARG A 374 -15.71 13.45 -25.89
CA ARG A 374 -14.36 13.30 -25.34
C ARG A 374 -14.00 14.38 -24.31
N PHE A 375 -14.28 15.65 -24.60
CA PHE A 375 -14.10 16.74 -23.63
C PHE A 375 -15.01 16.56 -22.42
N LYS A 376 -16.29 16.23 -22.62
CA LYS A 376 -17.24 15.98 -21.52
C LYS A 376 -16.75 14.87 -20.60
N ARG A 377 -16.29 13.74 -21.14
CA ARG A 377 -15.68 12.64 -20.37
C ARG A 377 -14.46 13.11 -19.59
N ALA A 378 -13.50 13.77 -20.25
CA ALA A 378 -12.30 14.28 -19.58
C ALA A 378 -12.63 15.27 -18.45
N ARG A 379 -13.65 16.12 -18.64
CA ARG A 379 -14.12 17.03 -17.60
C ARG A 379 -14.77 16.29 -16.42
N VAL A 380 -15.54 15.22 -16.69
CA VAL A 380 -16.09 14.35 -15.63
C VAL A 380 -14.95 13.69 -14.86
N ASN A 381 -13.99 13.08 -15.55
CA ASN A 381 -12.79 12.48 -14.97
C ASN A 381 -12.03 13.47 -14.06
N PHE A 382 -11.85 14.71 -14.53
CA PHE A 382 -11.25 15.78 -13.75
C PHE A 382 -12.04 16.09 -12.47
N ILE A 383 -13.36 16.26 -12.57
CA ILE A 383 -14.23 16.58 -11.43
C ILE A 383 -14.24 15.44 -10.40
N GLN A 384 -14.37 14.20 -10.85
CA GLN A 384 -14.45 13.02 -9.98
C GLN A 384 -13.14 12.80 -9.23
N SER A 385 -12.00 12.91 -9.93
CA SER A 385 -10.68 12.79 -9.30
C SER A 385 -10.35 13.96 -8.38
N LEU A 386 -10.66 15.19 -8.79
CA LEU A 386 -10.49 16.38 -7.94
C LEU A 386 -11.32 16.29 -6.66
N SER A 387 -12.57 15.83 -6.75
CA SER A 387 -13.43 15.65 -5.59
C SER A 387 -12.85 14.62 -4.62
N ALA A 388 -12.40 13.48 -5.13
CA ALA A 388 -11.84 12.41 -4.32
C ALA A 388 -10.56 12.85 -3.59
N TYR A 389 -9.58 13.41 -4.33
CA TYR A 389 -8.33 13.86 -3.72
C TYR A 389 -8.51 15.07 -2.78
N SER A 390 -9.52 15.91 -3.01
CA SER A 390 -9.84 17.03 -2.12
C SER A 390 -10.38 16.55 -0.77
N ILE A 391 -11.25 15.53 -0.76
CA ILE A 391 -11.71 14.86 0.47
C ILE A 391 -10.52 14.28 1.23
N LEU A 392 -9.64 13.53 0.54
CA LEU A 392 -8.46 12.92 1.16
C LEU A 392 -7.48 13.95 1.73
N CYS A 393 -7.20 15.03 0.99
CA CYS A 393 -6.33 16.10 1.48
C CYS A 393 -6.89 16.74 2.76
N PHE A 394 -8.20 16.94 2.83
CA PHE A 394 -8.87 17.44 4.03
C PHE A 394 -8.76 16.46 5.20
N VAL A 395 -9.22 15.22 5.01
CA VAL A 395 -9.30 14.20 6.07
C VAL A 395 -7.92 13.86 6.65
N PHE A 396 -6.97 13.57 5.78
CA PHE A 396 -5.64 13.09 6.18
C PHE A 396 -4.60 14.21 6.32
N GLN A 397 -4.99 15.47 6.09
CA GLN A 397 -4.11 16.64 6.15
C GLN A 397 -2.87 16.45 5.27
N ILE A 398 -3.10 15.99 4.04
CA ILE A 398 -2.02 15.84 3.05
C ILE A 398 -1.54 17.25 2.69
N LYS A 399 -0.27 17.54 2.98
CA LYS A 399 0.31 18.87 2.77
C LYS A 399 1.15 18.92 1.50
N ASP A 400 1.74 20.08 1.22
CA ASP A 400 2.61 20.31 0.07
C ASP A 400 1.95 20.00 -1.28
N ARG A 401 0.70 20.45 -1.45
CA ARG A 401 -0.07 20.27 -2.70
C ARG A 401 0.17 21.44 -3.66
N HIS A 402 1.30 21.40 -4.37
CA HIS A 402 1.61 22.32 -5.47
C HIS A 402 1.47 21.62 -6.84
N ASN A 403 1.49 22.39 -7.93
CA ASN A 403 1.33 21.87 -9.31
C ASN A 403 2.39 20.84 -9.74
N GLY A 404 3.48 20.70 -8.98
CA GLY A 404 4.49 19.66 -9.22
C GLY A 404 4.06 18.28 -8.71
N ASN A 405 3.24 18.26 -7.64
CA ASN A 405 2.75 17.05 -6.97
C ASN A 405 1.34 16.65 -7.42
N ILE A 406 0.83 17.29 -8.47
CA ILE A 406 -0.46 17.00 -9.09
C ILE A 406 -0.19 16.64 -10.55
N LEU A 407 -0.40 15.37 -10.87
CA LEU A 407 -0.32 14.84 -12.22
C LEU A 407 -1.67 15.02 -12.92
N LEU A 408 -1.63 15.18 -14.24
CA LEU A 408 -2.75 15.08 -15.16
C LEU A 408 -2.49 13.88 -16.08
N ASP A 409 -3.45 12.97 -16.18
CA ASP A 409 -3.35 11.83 -17.09
C ASP A 409 -3.91 12.14 -18.49
N ALA A 410 -3.70 11.18 -19.38
CA ALA A 410 -4.20 11.14 -20.74
C ALA A 410 -5.73 11.24 -20.90
N LEU A 411 -6.48 10.93 -19.86
CA LEU A 411 -7.95 10.81 -19.85
C LEU A 411 -8.63 11.99 -19.15
N GLY A 412 -7.87 12.88 -18.52
CA GLY A 412 -8.37 14.07 -17.82
C GLY A 412 -8.47 13.91 -16.31
N HIS A 413 -7.99 12.82 -15.71
CA HIS A 413 -7.93 12.69 -14.25
C HIS A 413 -6.77 13.51 -13.69
N ILE A 414 -6.96 14.06 -12.49
CA ILE A 414 -5.83 14.49 -11.67
C ILE A 414 -5.42 13.38 -10.71
N ILE A 415 -4.13 13.22 -10.50
CA ILE A 415 -3.56 12.21 -9.61
C ILE A 415 -2.56 12.91 -8.70
N HIS A 416 -2.82 12.91 -7.39
CA HIS A 416 -1.87 13.46 -6.42
C HIS A 416 -0.75 12.44 -6.18
N ILE A 417 0.48 12.93 -6.05
CA ILE A 417 1.67 12.12 -5.71
C ILE A 417 2.44 12.74 -4.55
N ASP A 418 3.48 12.06 -4.08
CA ASP A 418 4.38 12.51 -3.03
C ASP A 418 3.65 12.79 -1.71
N PHE A 419 3.21 11.73 -1.03
CA PHE A 419 2.45 11.84 0.23
C PHE A 419 3.34 11.92 1.48
N GLY A 420 4.60 12.36 1.32
CA GLY A 420 5.60 12.46 2.40
C GLY A 420 5.25 13.42 3.55
N PHE A 421 4.15 14.17 3.46
CA PHE A 421 3.65 15.05 4.51
C PHE A 421 2.18 14.75 4.86
N LEU A 422 1.99 13.73 5.68
CA LEU A 422 0.69 13.28 6.19
C LEU A 422 0.46 13.74 7.64
N PHE A 423 -0.81 13.96 8.02
CA PHE A 423 -1.23 14.29 9.37
C PHE A 423 -0.51 15.51 9.99
N THR A 424 0.38 15.25 10.96
CA THR A 424 1.02 16.31 11.75
C THR A 424 2.32 16.80 11.13
N ASN A 425 2.85 16.09 10.13
CA ASN A 425 4.08 16.47 9.45
C ASN A 425 3.82 17.62 8.46
N SER A 426 4.68 18.64 8.45
CA SER A 426 4.60 19.81 7.56
C SER A 426 5.98 20.18 7.03
N PRO A 427 6.14 20.49 5.73
CA PRO A 427 7.39 21.04 5.24
C PRO A 427 7.68 22.39 5.91
N GLY A 428 8.94 22.63 6.31
CA GLY A 428 9.40 23.94 6.77
C GLY A 428 9.04 24.35 8.20
N GLY A 429 8.59 23.43 9.07
CA GLY A 429 8.36 23.71 10.48
C GLY A 429 7.11 24.54 10.76
N ASN A 430 5.94 23.88 10.82
CA ASN A 430 4.65 24.44 11.30
C ASN A 430 4.28 25.85 10.81
N ILE A 431 4.72 26.27 9.62
CA ILE A 431 4.20 27.49 8.99
C ILE A 431 2.75 27.15 8.58
N GLY A 432 1.79 27.77 9.26
CA GLY A 432 0.36 27.56 9.04
C GLY A 432 0.01 27.72 7.56
N PHE A 433 -0.23 26.60 6.89
CA PHE A 433 -0.47 26.56 5.46
C PHE A 433 -1.96 26.77 5.19
N GLU A 434 -2.43 28.00 5.41
CA GLU A 434 -3.75 28.46 4.93
C GLU A 434 -3.49 29.58 3.91
N SER A 435 -3.06 29.19 2.71
CA SER A 435 -2.95 30.10 1.56
C SER A 435 -3.46 29.43 0.28
N ALA A 436 -4.48 28.59 0.40
CA ALA A 436 -5.23 28.11 -0.74
C ALA A 436 -6.34 29.13 -1.09
N PRO A 437 -6.53 29.50 -2.36
CA PRO A 437 -7.59 30.42 -2.80
C PRO A 437 -9.01 29.83 -2.64
N PHE A 438 -9.11 28.57 -2.21
CA PHE A 438 -10.36 27.85 -1.96
C PHE A 438 -10.34 27.29 -0.54
N LYS A 439 -11.35 27.64 0.25
CA LYS A 439 -11.61 27.07 1.57
C LYS A 439 -12.64 25.97 1.42
N LEU A 440 -12.23 24.71 1.58
CA LEU A 440 -13.17 23.60 1.69
C LEU A 440 -13.83 23.71 3.07
N THR A 441 -15.06 24.22 3.11
CA THR A 441 -15.84 24.38 4.34
C THR A 441 -16.44 23.05 4.78
N ASP A 442 -16.76 22.92 6.07
CA ASP A 442 -17.44 21.73 6.60
C ASP A 442 -18.77 21.46 5.87
N GLU A 443 -19.50 22.51 5.47
CA GLU A 443 -20.74 22.40 4.68
C GLU A 443 -20.50 21.77 3.29
N PHE A 444 -19.36 22.04 2.64
CA PHE A 444 -19.03 21.41 1.37
C PHE A 444 -18.63 19.95 1.57
N VAL A 445 -17.96 19.64 2.68
CA VAL A 445 -17.62 18.27 3.05
C VAL A 445 -18.90 17.45 3.30
N GLU A 446 -19.89 18.01 4.00
CA GLU A 446 -21.19 17.37 4.23
C GLU A 446 -21.95 17.04 2.93
N LEU A 447 -21.85 17.90 1.91
CA LEU A 447 -22.49 17.69 0.60
C LEU A 447 -21.72 16.75 -0.34
N MET A 448 -20.45 16.47 -0.04
CA MET A 448 -19.63 15.55 -0.83
C MET A 448 -19.87 14.09 -0.40
N ALA A 449 -19.32 13.13 -1.14
CA ALA A 449 -19.42 11.70 -0.83
C ALA A 449 -18.63 11.25 0.43
N TYR A 450 -18.37 12.20 1.31
CA TYR A 450 -17.70 12.09 2.58
C TYR A 450 -18.37 11.10 3.54
N TRP A 451 -19.69 10.99 3.47
CA TRP A 451 -20.47 10.06 4.30
C TRP A 451 -19.96 8.62 4.22
N ALA A 452 -19.39 8.19 3.09
CA ALA A 452 -18.83 6.85 2.95
C ALA A 452 -17.58 6.66 3.81
N LEU A 453 -16.71 7.66 3.89
CA LEU A 453 -15.56 7.64 4.80
C LEU A 453 -16.00 7.70 6.26
N HIS A 454 -17.02 8.50 6.58
CA HIS A 454 -17.57 8.55 7.94
C HIS A 454 -18.19 7.22 8.38
N LYS A 455 -18.97 6.55 7.52
CA LYS A 455 -19.51 5.20 7.80
C LYS A 455 -18.41 4.16 8.04
N ASN A 456 -17.23 4.36 7.46
CA ASN A 456 -16.06 3.50 7.61
C ASN A 456 -14.99 4.10 8.54
N MET A 457 -15.36 5.09 9.36
CA MET A 457 -14.42 5.85 10.17
C MET A 457 -13.63 4.94 11.11
N ASP A 458 -14.27 3.98 11.79
CA ASP A 458 -13.55 3.12 12.73
C ASP A 458 -12.52 2.23 12.02
N LYS A 459 -12.84 1.71 10.82
CA LYS A 459 -11.88 0.95 10.00
C LYS A 459 -10.66 1.81 9.65
N LEU A 460 -10.88 3.07 9.23
CA LEU A 460 -9.80 4.01 8.92
C LEU A 460 -8.99 4.40 10.16
N LEU A 461 -9.66 4.67 11.29
CA LEU A 461 -9.00 5.02 12.55
C LEU A 461 -8.14 3.85 13.04
N LEU A 462 -8.67 2.64 13.06
CA LEU A 462 -7.96 1.45 13.55
C LEU A 462 -6.80 1.08 12.63
N LEU A 463 -6.92 1.26 11.31
CA LEU A 463 -5.79 1.08 10.37
C LEU A 463 -4.61 2.00 10.73
N VAL A 464 -4.90 3.26 11.08
CA VAL A 464 -3.89 4.24 11.52
C VAL A 464 -3.38 3.93 12.91
N GLU A 465 -4.26 3.53 13.83
CA GLU A 465 -3.94 3.24 15.22
C GLU A 465 -3.05 2.00 15.38
N MET A 466 -3.26 0.97 14.55
CA MET A 466 -2.45 -0.24 14.50
C MET A 466 -1.00 0.06 14.06
N MET A 467 -0.79 1.06 13.21
CA MET A 467 0.54 1.53 12.80
C MET A 467 1.20 2.47 13.82
N LEU A 468 0.41 3.00 14.77
CA LEU A 468 0.85 3.91 15.82
C LEU A 468 1.34 3.19 17.09
N VAL A 469 1.34 1.86 17.11
CA VAL A 469 1.72 1.04 18.29
C VAL A 469 3.20 1.18 18.66
N ASN A 470 4.01 1.79 17.81
CA ASN A 470 5.42 1.96 18.06
C ASN A 470 5.75 3.25 18.85
N ASP A 471 6.11 3.07 20.13
CA ASP A 471 6.67 4.13 20.98
C ASP A 471 8.19 4.33 20.82
N GLN A 472 8.88 3.44 20.08
CA GLN A 472 10.30 3.56 19.80
C GLN A 472 10.56 4.68 18.79
N ALA A 473 11.47 5.59 19.13
CA ALA A 473 11.75 6.78 18.32
C ALA A 473 12.27 6.45 16.91
N GLU A 474 13.01 5.35 16.73
CA GLU A 474 13.68 4.99 15.47
C GLU A 474 12.73 4.40 14.41
N LEU A 475 11.66 3.77 14.88
CA LEU A 475 10.62 3.14 14.06
C LEU A 475 9.41 4.07 13.85
N ARG A 476 9.40 5.26 14.47
CA ARG A 476 8.27 6.18 14.46
C ARG A 476 8.22 6.94 13.14
N LEU A 477 7.12 6.78 12.41
CA LEU A 477 6.89 7.56 11.19
C LEU A 477 6.78 9.07 11.51
N PRO A 478 7.36 9.96 10.69
CA PRO A 478 7.33 11.41 10.95
C PRO A 478 5.91 12.00 11.05
N CYS A 479 4.92 11.41 10.37
CA CYS A 479 3.51 11.77 10.45
C CYS A 479 2.88 11.60 11.84
N PHE A 480 3.57 10.90 12.76
CA PHE A 480 3.15 10.66 14.14
C PHE A 480 3.93 11.48 15.18
N SER A 481 4.70 12.47 14.72
CA SER A 481 5.57 13.31 15.56
C SER A 481 4.88 14.03 16.73
N ARG A 482 3.58 14.36 16.63
CA ARG A 482 2.81 14.95 17.74
C ARG A 482 2.18 13.91 18.69
N GLY A 483 2.50 12.65 18.51
CA GLY A 483 2.02 11.52 19.31
C GLY A 483 0.66 10.98 18.89
N LYS A 484 0.33 9.81 19.45
CA LYS A 484 -0.89 9.03 19.17
C LYS A 484 -2.16 9.86 19.36
N LYS A 485 -2.34 10.46 20.54
CA LYS A 485 -3.56 11.20 20.89
C LYS A 485 -3.87 12.34 19.92
N ALA A 486 -2.89 13.21 19.63
CA ALA A 486 -3.10 14.35 18.74
C ALA A 486 -3.43 13.91 17.30
N THR A 487 -2.79 12.85 16.82
CA THR A 487 -3.06 12.29 15.49
C THR A 487 -4.46 11.72 15.39
N MET A 488 -4.84 10.88 16.36
CA MET A 488 -6.13 10.19 16.39
C MET A 488 -7.30 11.13 16.63
N ASP A 489 -7.20 12.07 17.58
CA ASP A 489 -8.26 13.04 17.87
C ASP A 489 -8.49 13.96 16.66
N GLY A 490 -7.40 14.42 16.03
CA GLY A 490 -7.50 15.24 14.83
C GLY A 490 -8.12 14.48 13.65
N LEU A 491 -7.72 13.23 13.42
CA LEU A 491 -8.30 12.40 12.36
C LEU A 491 -9.79 12.12 12.63
N ARG A 492 -10.16 11.74 13.86
CA ARG A 492 -11.56 11.53 14.26
C ARG A 492 -12.41 12.78 14.05
N GLN A 493 -11.91 13.95 14.44
CA GLN A 493 -12.62 15.22 14.23
C GLN A 493 -12.87 15.49 12.75
N ARG A 494 -11.90 15.19 11.89
CA ARG A 494 -12.02 15.40 10.43
C ARG A 494 -12.73 14.27 9.70
N LEU A 495 -12.90 13.11 10.33
CA LEU A 495 -13.79 12.03 9.93
C LEU A 495 -15.23 12.22 10.46
N ASN A 496 -15.45 13.22 11.32
CA ASN A 496 -16.76 13.63 11.83
C ASN A 496 -16.87 15.17 12.04
N PRO A 497 -16.85 15.99 10.97
CA PRO A 497 -17.05 17.43 11.04
C PRO A 497 -18.53 17.68 11.37
N GLY A 498 -18.83 17.99 12.63
CA GLY A 498 -20.07 18.68 12.97
C GLY A 498 -21.39 17.89 12.95
N LEU A 499 -21.41 16.55 12.78
CA LEU A 499 -22.67 15.76 12.84
C LEU A 499 -23.41 15.79 14.18
N GLY A 500 -22.89 16.50 15.19
CA GLY A 500 -23.65 16.89 16.38
C GLY A 500 -24.91 17.74 16.09
N LYS A 501 -25.08 18.26 14.85
CA LYS A 501 -26.30 19.01 14.46
C LYS A 501 -27.28 18.24 13.57
N VAL A 502 -26.81 17.29 12.74
CA VAL A 502 -27.67 16.57 11.77
C VAL A 502 -28.29 15.30 12.36
N ALA A 503 -27.62 14.63 13.31
CA ALA A 503 -28.18 13.46 14.00
C ALA A 503 -29.48 13.75 14.79
N CYS A 504 -29.75 15.03 15.11
CA CYS A 504 -31.01 15.46 15.72
C CYS A 504 -32.21 15.48 14.76
N GLN A 505 -32.01 15.38 13.43
CA GLN A 505 -33.10 15.39 12.46
C GLN A 505 -33.52 13.98 12.02
N GLU A 506 -32.61 13.02 11.88
CA GLU A 506 -32.97 11.64 11.53
C GLU A 506 -33.58 10.86 12.71
N GLY A 507 -33.25 11.22 13.96
CA GLY A 507 -33.88 10.64 15.15
C GLY A 507 -35.32 11.09 15.43
N ARG A 508 -35.87 12.03 14.64
CA ARG A 508 -37.24 12.57 14.82
C ARG A 508 -38.22 12.20 13.70
N SER A 509 -37.77 11.67 12.57
CA SER A 509 -38.66 11.26 11.47
C SER A 509 -39.15 9.81 11.54
N GLY A 510 -38.70 9.02 12.53
CA GLY A 510 -39.16 7.65 12.77
C GLY A 510 -40.30 7.48 13.79
N ARG A 511 -40.93 8.58 14.23
CA ARG A 511 -42.13 8.54 15.09
C ARG A 511 -43.14 9.59 14.64
N SER A 512 -43.86 9.28 13.56
CA SER A 512 -45.23 9.76 13.33
C SER A 512 -45.94 8.79 12.40
#